data_AF-A0AAD6WTV7-F1
#
_entry.id   AF-A0AAD6WTV7-F1
#
_cell.length_a   1.000
_cell.length_b   1.000
_cell.length_c   1.000
_cell.angle_alpha   90.00
_cell.angle_beta   90.00
_cell.angle_gamma   90.00
#
_symmetry.space_group_name_H-M   'P 1'
#
loop_
_entity.id
_entity.type
_entity.pdbx_description
1 polymer ?
#
loop_
_entity_poly.entity_id
_entity_poly.type
_entity_poly.pdbx_seq_one_letter_code
_entity_poly.pdbx_strand_id
1 'polypeptide(L)'
;MRTTMLPVQYRHTRRQRLAIRRARRKSKEMRECVAHMNELREKKPTFVRILLSCYHHSQLLTACSCGSKDRNGKAVLRRVACSDCLQAPLLCRQCWVNKHTTMPTHWAFVWNKHERFFEKYDFSRVLKNGAIRLGHTTAKAARRASGTFLHPRRSERDSCYRDSVLRV
;
A
#
# COMPACT_ATOMS: atom_id res chain seq x y z
N MET A 1 -32.60 -78.55 23.28
CA MET A 1 -31.77 -78.34 22.08
C MET A 1 -31.61 -76.83 21.87
N ARG A 2 -30.40 -76.27 22.06
CA ARG A 2 -30.12 -74.84 21.82
C ARG A 2 -29.33 -74.71 20.52
N THR A 3 -29.95 -74.16 19.50
CA THR A 3 -29.31 -73.86 18.21
C THR A 3 -28.57 -72.54 18.32
N THR A 4 -27.25 -72.58 18.34
CA THR A 4 -26.39 -71.40 18.25
C THR A 4 -26.30 -70.95 16.79
N MET A 5 -27.02 -69.88 16.44
CA MET A 5 -26.83 -69.17 15.17
C MET A 5 -25.47 -68.45 15.20
N LEU A 6 -24.55 -68.85 14.32
CA LEU A 6 -23.28 -68.16 14.14
C LEU A 6 -23.49 -66.84 13.36
N PRO A 7 -22.76 -65.77 13.71
CA PRO A 7 -22.92 -64.48 13.05
C PRO A 7 -22.42 -64.52 11.60
N VAL A 8 -23.27 -64.08 10.67
CA VAL A 8 -22.95 -63.90 9.25
C VAL A 8 -21.93 -62.76 9.12
N GLN A 9 -20.69 -63.08 8.76
CA GLN A 9 -19.67 -62.08 8.49
C GLN A 9 -19.90 -61.44 7.12
N TYR A 10 -20.46 -60.23 7.12
CA TYR A 10 -20.72 -59.45 5.90
C TYR A 10 -19.39 -59.00 5.26
N ARG A 11 -18.95 -59.68 4.19
CA ARG A 11 -17.75 -59.31 3.45
C ARG A 11 -18.04 -58.13 2.53
N HIS A 12 -17.52 -56.95 2.88
CA HIS A 12 -17.62 -55.77 2.02
C HIS A 12 -17.03 -56.02 0.62
N THR A 13 -17.80 -55.64 -0.41
CA THR A 13 -17.36 -55.71 -1.80
C THR A 13 -16.19 -54.75 -2.05
N ARG A 14 -15.39 -55.00 -3.10
CA ARG A 14 -14.27 -54.12 -3.49
C ARG A 14 -14.72 -52.65 -3.66
N ARG A 15 -15.93 -52.43 -4.21
CA ARG A 15 -16.53 -51.10 -4.35
C ARG A 15 -16.82 -50.45 -2.99
N GLN A 16 -17.39 -51.19 -2.04
CA GLN A 16 -17.65 -50.70 -0.67
C GLN A 16 -16.34 -50.34 0.05
N ARG A 17 -15.29 -51.16 -0.06
CA ARG A 17 -13.97 -50.87 0.54
C ARG A 17 -13.33 -49.60 -0.02
N LEU A 18 -13.44 -49.37 -1.32
CA LEU A 18 -12.94 -48.15 -1.96
C LEU A 18 -13.71 -46.90 -1.54
N ALA A 19 -15.04 -46.99 -1.43
CA ALA A 19 -15.89 -45.90 -0.94
C ALA A 19 -15.53 -45.50 0.49
N ILE A 20 -15.34 -46.49 1.39
CA ILE A 20 -14.91 -46.27 2.77
C ILE A 20 -13.53 -45.58 2.82
N ARG A 21 -12.56 -46.03 2.00
CA ARG A 21 -11.23 -45.39 1.93
C ARG A 21 -11.31 -43.94 1.47
N ARG A 22 -12.11 -43.63 0.44
CA ARG A 22 -12.31 -42.26 -0.05
C ARG A 22 -12.98 -41.37 1.01
N ALA A 23 -14.01 -41.88 1.68
CA ALA A 23 -14.68 -41.16 2.76
C ALA A 23 -13.72 -40.86 3.93
N ARG A 24 -12.88 -41.84 4.31
CA ARG A 24 -11.86 -41.65 5.36
C ARG A 24 -10.82 -40.59 4.96
N ARG A 25 -10.34 -40.61 3.72
CA ARG A 25 -9.39 -39.61 3.20
C ARG A 25 -10.00 -38.22 3.22
N LYS A 26 -11.22 -38.05 2.68
CA LYS A 26 -11.93 -36.76 2.68
C LYS A 26 -12.19 -36.24 4.10
N SER A 27 -12.54 -37.13 5.03
CA SER A 27 -12.73 -36.78 6.44
C SER A 27 -11.42 -36.35 7.12
N LYS A 28 -10.29 -36.98 6.76
CA LYS A 28 -8.96 -36.57 7.24
C LYS A 28 -8.57 -35.19 6.70
N GLU A 29 -8.69 -34.97 5.40
CA GLU A 29 -8.41 -33.68 4.74
C GLU A 29 -9.26 -32.55 5.33
N MET A 30 -10.55 -32.79 5.59
CA MET A 30 -11.43 -31.81 6.23
C MET A 30 -10.95 -31.46 7.66
N ARG A 31 -10.55 -32.46 8.46
CA ARG A 31 -10.02 -32.21 9.81
C ARG A 31 -8.73 -31.40 9.78
N GLU A 32 -7.84 -31.68 8.84
CA GLU A 32 -6.58 -30.92 8.67
C GLU A 32 -6.86 -29.47 8.28
N CYS A 33 -7.78 -29.24 7.35
CA CYS A 33 -8.21 -27.89 6.97
C CYS A 33 -8.77 -27.09 8.17
N VAL A 34 -9.64 -27.73 8.97
CA VAL A 34 -10.19 -27.11 10.20
C VAL A 34 -9.09 -26.82 11.21
N ALA A 35 -8.13 -27.74 11.39
CA ALA A 35 -7.00 -27.55 12.30
C ALA A 35 -6.14 -26.33 11.89
N HIS A 36 -5.80 -26.20 10.61
CA HIS A 36 -5.04 -25.05 10.11
C HIS A 36 -5.79 -23.72 10.26
N MET A 37 -7.11 -23.71 10.01
CA MET A 37 -7.92 -22.51 10.21
C MET A 37 -8.01 -22.11 11.68
N ASN A 38 -8.06 -23.08 12.60
CA ASN A 38 -8.02 -22.83 14.05
C ASN A 38 -6.65 -22.29 14.48
N GLU A 39 -5.55 -22.88 13.99
CA GLU A 39 -4.19 -22.41 14.24
C GLU A 39 -4.02 -20.96 13.77
N LEU A 40 -4.46 -20.62 12.55
CA LEU A 40 -4.42 -19.25 12.04
C LEU A 40 -5.27 -18.31 12.90
N ARG A 41 -6.44 -18.76 13.37
CA ARG A 41 -7.31 -17.98 14.24
C ARG A 41 -6.65 -17.69 15.58
N GLU A 42 -5.97 -18.66 16.17
CA GLU A 42 -5.19 -18.50 17.42
C GLU A 42 -4.00 -17.56 17.23
N LYS A 43 -3.29 -17.67 16.10
CA LYS A 43 -2.13 -16.82 15.78
C LYS A 43 -2.49 -15.47 15.16
N LYS A 44 -3.77 -15.21 14.88
CA LYS A 44 -4.26 -13.97 14.25
C LYS A 44 -3.73 -12.69 14.92
N PRO A 45 -3.74 -12.53 16.27
CA PRO A 45 -3.24 -11.31 16.90
C PRO A 45 -1.74 -11.10 16.65
N THR A 46 -0.95 -12.18 16.71
CA THR A 46 0.48 -12.13 16.45
C THR A 46 0.77 -11.80 14.99
N PHE A 47 0.05 -12.44 14.06
CA PHE A 47 0.17 -12.16 12.62
C PHE A 47 -0.14 -10.71 12.31
N VAL A 48 -1.28 -10.19 12.79
CA VAL A 48 -1.67 -8.78 12.61
C VAL A 48 -0.62 -7.85 13.23
N ARG A 49 -0.12 -8.15 14.44
CA ARG A 49 0.91 -7.33 15.09
C ARG A 49 2.21 -7.30 14.28
N ILE A 50 2.67 -8.44 13.77
CA ILE A 50 3.87 -8.51 12.93
C ILE A 50 3.65 -7.70 11.65
N LEU A 51 2.51 -7.91 10.99
CA LEU A 51 2.16 -7.19 9.77
C LEU A 51 2.14 -5.68 10.01
N LEU A 52 1.52 -5.21 11.10
CA LEU A 52 1.52 -3.80 11.49
C LEU A 52 2.90 -3.28 11.88
N SER A 53 3.76 -4.11 12.49
CA SER A 53 5.13 -3.72 12.85
C SER A 53 5.99 -3.44 11.61
N CYS A 54 5.73 -4.12 10.49
CA CYS A 54 6.38 -3.82 9.21
C CYS A 54 6.02 -2.43 8.66
N TYR A 55 4.89 -1.85 9.10
CA TYR A 55 4.47 -0.49 8.76
C TYR A 55 4.84 0.54 9.83
N HIS A 56 5.45 0.11 10.94
CA HIS A 56 5.90 1.01 12.00
C HIS A 56 7.29 1.55 11.67
N HIS A 57 7.35 2.82 11.30
CA HIS A 57 8.63 3.51 11.09
C HIS A 57 8.98 4.36 12.32
N SER A 58 10.13 4.10 12.96
CA SER A 58 10.54 4.75 14.22
C SER A 58 10.56 6.28 14.16
N GLN A 59 10.90 6.83 13.00
CA GLN A 59 10.96 8.29 12.77
C GLN A 59 9.62 8.93 12.38
N LEU A 60 8.53 8.16 12.31
CA LEU A 60 7.21 8.67 11.94
C LEU A 60 6.76 9.79 12.91
N LEU A 61 6.27 10.90 12.35
CA LEU A 61 5.82 12.08 13.10
C LEU A 61 6.91 12.80 13.93
N THR A 62 8.18 12.45 13.77
CA THR A 62 9.30 13.23 14.33
C THR A 62 9.66 14.43 13.45
N ALA A 63 10.37 15.42 14.00
CA ALA A 63 10.77 16.63 13.27
C ALA A 63 11.73 16.32 12.12
N CYS A 64 11.41 16.76 10.90
CA CYS A 64 12.22 16.51 9.71
C CYS A 64 13.64 17.12 9.85
N SER A 65 14.63 16.45 9.26
CA SER A 65 16.04 16.88 9.31
C SER A 65 16.31 18.20 8.60
N CYS A 66 15.39 18.68 7.76
CA CYS A 66 15.51 19.98 7.09
C CYS A 66 15.32 21.17 8.04
N GLY A 67 14.85 20.97 9.27
CA GLY A 67 14.64 22.04 10.25
C GLY A 67 13.51 23.03 9.90
N SER A 68 12.81 22.83 8.79
CA SER A 68 11.74 23.74 8.35
C SER A 68 10.59 23.78 9.35
N LYS A 69 9.97 24.95 9.46
CA LYS A 69 8.79 25.20 10.30
C LYS A 69 7.55 25.41 9.43
N ASP A 70 6.38 25.04 9.95
CA ASP A 70 5.10 25.36 9.35
C ASP A 70 4.73 26.83 9.59
N ARG A 71 3.55 27.26 9.08
CA ARG A 71 3.07 28.64 9.20
C ARG A 71 2.88 29.10 10.65
N ASN A 72 2.77 28.16 11.59
CA ASN A 72 2.58 28.42 13.00
C ASN A 72 3.90 28.32 13.78
N GLY A 73 5.05 28.23 13.08
CA GLY A 73 6.37 28.12 13.69
C GLY A 73 6.71 26.73 14.23
N LYS A 74 5.87 25.70 14.02
CA LYS A 74 6.11 24.33 14.49
C LYS A 74 6.96 23.55 13.50
N ALA A 75 7.86 22.69 13.99
CA ALA A 75 8.67 21.84 13.13
C ALA A 75 7.83 20.97 12.18
N VAL A 76 8.19 20.95 10.89
CA VAL A 76 7.52 20.11 9.90
C VAL A 76 7.89 18.64 10.14
N LEU A 77 6.87 17.78 10.20
CA LEU A 77 7.04 16.37 10.58
C LEU A 77 7.32 15.45 9.39
N ARG A 78 8.08 14.39 9.68
CA ARG A 78 8.30 13.23 8.81
C ARG A 78 7.03 12.41 8.64
N ARG A 79 6.56 12.28 7.40
CA ARG A 79 5.28 11.63 7.07
C ARG A 79 5.27 10.94 5.70
N VAL A 80 6.35 11.00 4.94
CA VAL A 80 6.42 10.46 3.58
C VAL A 80 7.64 9.55 3.45
N ALA A 81 7.42 8.31 3.02
CA ALA A 81 8.47 7.39 2.59
C ALA A 81 8.37 7.18 1.07
N CYS A 82 9.48 6.86 0.42
CA CYS A 82 9.44 6.36 -0.96
C CYS A 82 9.23 4.85 -0.93
N SER A 83 8.35 4.34 -1.78
CA SER A 83 8.09 2.90 -1.94
C SER A 83 9.18 2.20 -2.76
N ASP A 84 9.87 2.93 -3.63
CA ASP A 84 10.74 2.34 -4.65
C ASP A 84 12.23 2.49 -4.32
N CYS A 85 12.59 3.53 -3.55
CA CYS A 85 13.96 3.73 -3.10
C CYS A 85 14.29 2.75 -1.97
N LEU A 86 15.37 1.98 -2.15
CA LEU A 86 15.91 1.10 -1.12
C LEU A 86 16.31 1.91 0.12
N GLN A 87 15.84 1.49 1.30
CA GLN A 87 16.16 2.10 2.60
C GLN A 87 15.92 3.63 2.66
N ALA A 88 14.92 4.13 1.94
CA ALA A 88 14.62 5.57 1.97
C ALA A 88 14.17 6.01 3.37
N PRO A 89 14.78 7.07 3.94
CA PRO A 89 14.35 7.60 5.22
C PRO A 89 12.96 8.25 5.09
N LEU A 90 12.24 8.31 6.21
CA LEU A 90 11.02 9.11 6.27
C LEU A 90 11.35 10.61 6.20
N LEU A 91 10.63 11.34 5.34
CA LEU A 91 10.83 12.77 5.08
C LEU A 91 9.52 13.54 5.28
N CYS A 92 9.62 14.86 5.40
CA CYS A 92 8.46 15.72 5.17
C CYS A 92 8.10 15.73 3.67
N ARG A 93 6.89 16.19 3.33
CA ARG A 93 6.43 16.25 1.93
C ARG A 93 7.40 17.02 1.02
N GLN A 94 7.86 18.20 1.45
CA GLN A 94 8.73 19.03 0.62
C GLN A 94 10.09 18.37 0.37
N CYS A 95 10.71 17.79 1.41
CA CYS A 95 11.97 17.07 1.26
C CYS A 95 11.82 15.85 0.34
N TRP A 96 10.69 15.13 0.44
CA TRP A 96 10.41 14.03 -0.46
C TRP A 96 10.31 14.50 -1.92
N VAL A 97 9.54 15.57 -2.19
CA VAL A 97 9.42 16.17 -3.53
C VAL A 97 10.79 16.57 -4.06
N ASN A 98 11.55 17.36 -3.30
CA ASN A 98 12.86 17.86 -3.72
C ASN A 98 13.83 16.72 -4.07
N LYS A 99 13.82 15.63 -3.30
CA LYS A 99 14.68 14.46 -3.53
C LYS A 99 14.29 13.64 -4.76
N HIS A 100 13.01 13.67 -5.16
CA HIS A 100 12.48 12.87 -6.27
C HIS A 100 12.08 13.72 -7.49
N THR A 101 12.45 15.00 -7.55
CA THR A 101 12.10 15.90 -8.66
C THR A 101 12.54 15.34 -10.03
N THR A 102 13.68 14.65 -10.08
CA THR A 102 14.21 14.02 -11.30
C THR A 102 13.71 12.60 -11.53
N MET A 103 12.94 12.04 -10.58
CA MET A 103 12.38 10.67 -10.62
C MET A 103 10.88 10.69 -10.28
N PRO A 104 10.04 11.36 -11.10
CA PRO A 104 8.63 11.59 -10.79
C PRO A 104 7.76 10.33 -10.88
N THR A 105 8.31 9.20 -11.32
CA THR A 105 7.62 7.91 -11.40
C THR A 105 7.63 7.14 -10.09
N HIS A 106 8.39 7.60 -9.09
CA HIS A 106 8.42 6.94 -7.79
C HIS A 106 7.10 7.14 -7.02
N TRP A 107 6.63 6.06 -6.42
CA TRP A 107 5.49 6.05 -5.52
C TRP A 107 5.92 6.45 -4.11
N ALA A 108 5.03 7.18 -3.46
CA ALA A 108 5.17 7.61 -2.08
C ALA A 108 4.19 6.86 -1.18
N PHE A 109 4.65 6.49 0.01
CA PHE A 109 3.78 6.16 1.12
C PHE A 109 3.63 7.40 2.00
N VAL A 110 2.41 7.94 2.05
CA VAL A 110 2.08 9.14 2.81
C VAL A 110 1.24 8.77 4.02
N TRP A 111 1.68 9.17 5.21
CA TRP A 111 0.96 8.89 6.45
C TRP A 111 -0.38 9.63 6.51
N ASN A 112 -1.47 8.87 6.58
CA ASN A 112 -2.80 9.37 6.89
C ASN A 112 -2.95 9.46 8.42
N LYS A 113 -3.05 10.69 8.93
CA LYS A 113 -3.18 10.95 10.37
C LYS A 113 -4.53 10.51 10.97
N HIS A 114 -5.58 10.45 10.15
CA HIS A 114 -6.94 10.12 10.59
C HIS A 114 -7.06 8.61 10.76
N GLU A 115 -6.70 7.88 9.72
CA GLU A 115 -6.81 6.42 9.68
C GLU A 115 -5.60 5.68 10.27
N ARG A 116 -4.51 6.42 10.57
CA ARG A 116 -3.27 5.90 11.16
C ARG A 116 -2.61 4.79 10.34
N PHE A 117 -2.57 4.96 9.02
CA PHE A 117 -1.83 4.09 8.11
C PHE A 117 -1.20 4.87 6.94
N PHE A 118 -0.30 4.23 6.20
CA PHE A 118 0.30 4.81 5.00
C PHE A 118 -0.55 4.58 3.75
N GLU A 119 -0.88 5.64 3.04
CA GLU A 119 -1.55 5.56 1.74
C GLU A 119 -0.54 5.69 0.60
N LYS A 120 -0.76 4.95 -0.48
CA LYS A 120 0.08 5.00 -1.68
C LYS A 120 -0.33 6.15 -2.59
N TYR A 121 0.60 7.08 -2.84
CA TYR A 121 0.41 8.31 -3.62
C TYR A 121 1.41 8.29 -4.78
N ASP A 122 1.00 8.82 -5.93
CA ASP A 122 1.93 9.19 -6.99
C ASP A 122 2.59 10.54 -6.67
N PHE A 123 3.57 10.95 -7.47
CA PHE A 123 4.26 12.22 -7.28
C PHE A 123 3.30 13.43 -7.32
N SER A 124 2.32 13.41 -8.23
CA SER A 124 1.38 14.52 -8.44
C SER A 124 0.53 14.81 -7.17
N ARG A 125 0.04 13.76 -6.51
CA ARG A 125 -0.75 13.85 -5.27
C ARG A 125 0.10 14.26 -4.06
N VAL A 126 1.41 13.99 -4.08
CA VAL A 126 2.32 14.47 -3.02
C VAL A 126 2.57 15.96 -3.16
N LEU A 127 2.80 16.45 -4.39
CA LEU A 127 3.17 17.83 -4.71
C LEU A 127 2.12 18.87 -4.28
N LYS A 128 0.83 18.49 -4.23
CA LYS A 128 -0.30 19.37 -3.84
C LYS A 128 -0.24 20.74 -4.55
N ASN A 129 -0.81 20.77 -5.77
CA ASN A 129 -0.97 21.96 -6.62
C ASN A 129 0.26 22.35 -7.45
N GLY A 130 1.04 21.37 -7.91
CA GLY A 130 2.08 21.60 -8.91
C GLY A 130 1.81 20.80 -10.19
N ALA A 131 2.29 21.32 -11.31
CA ALA A 131 2.28 20.64 -12.59
C ALA A 131 3.70 20.17 -12.93
N ILE A 132 3.83 18.94 -13.43
CA ILE A 132 5.07 18.49 -14.05
C ILE A 132 5.01 18.96 -15.50
N ARG A 133 5.90 19.88 -15.88
CA ARG A 133 6.05 20.26 -17.28
C ARG A 133 6.92 19.22 -17.97
N LEU A 134 6.29 18.33 -18.74
CA LEU A 134 7.00 17.46 -19.66
C LEU A 134 7.56 18.36 -20.77
N GLY A 135 8.86 18.62 -20.72
CA GLY A 135 9.54 19.54 -21.63
C GLY A 135 9.48 19.02 -23.07
N HIS A 136 8.44 19.39 -23.81
CA HIS A 136 8.54 19.45 -25.26
C HIS A 136 9.07 20.83 -25.60
N THR A 137 10.35 20.90 -25.95
CA THR A 137 10.98 22.12 -26.46
C THR A 137 10.43 22.41 -27.86
N THR A 138 9.20 22.89 -27.97
CA THR A 138 8.85 23.63 -29.18
C THR A 138 9.62 24.95 -29.08
N ALA A 139 10.38 25.28 -30.12
CA ALA A 139 11.36 26.37 -30.15
C ALA A 139 10.81 27.78 -29.79
N LYS A 140 9.51 27.91 -29.51
CA LYS A 140 8.85 29.15 -29.10
C LYS A 140 8.86 29.40 -27.58
N ALA A 141 9.23 28.43 -26.74
CA ALA A 141 9.23 28.58 -25.28
C ALA A 141 10.59 28.97 -24.65
N ALA A 142 11.57 29.39 -25.47
CA ALA A 142 12.94 29.64 -25.04
C ALA A 142 13.20 31.02 -24.40
N ARG A 143 12.19 31.74 -23.91
CA ARG A 143 12.41 33.02 -23.22
C ARG A 143 11.61 33.09 -21.92
N ARG A 144 12.38 33.08 -20.82
CA ARG A 144 12.03 33.27 -19.38
C ARG A 144 12.05 31.99 -18.55
N ALA A 145 13.25 31.46 -18.35
CA ALA A 145 13.53 30.57 -17.22
C ALA A 145 14.80 31.06 -16.51
N SER A 146 14.69 32.21 -15.86
CA SER A 146 15.61 32.64 -14.81
C SER A 146 14.77 33.17 -13.66
N GLY A 147 14.75 32.44 -12.54
CA GLY A 147 14.34 33.01 -11.25
C GLY A 147 13.01 32.54 -10.67
N THR A 148 13.13 31.88 -9.52
CA THR A 148 12.26 32.00 -8.32
C THR A 148 10.80 31.55 -8.39
N PHE A 149 10.51 30.52 -7.58
CA PHE A 149 9.19 30.23 -7.02
C PHE A 149 8.60 31.50 -6.37
N LEU A 150 7.74 32.22 -7.09
CA LEU A 150 6.88 33.24 -6.51
C LEU A 150 5.43 32.89 -6.84
N HIS A 151 4.60 32.93 -5.79
CA HIS A 151 3.15 32.74 -5.84
C HIS A 151 2.50 33.58 -6.95
N PRO A 152 1.48 33.07 -7.65
CA PRO A 152 0.80 33.84 -8.68
C PRO A 152 -0.12 34.87 -8.03
N ARG A 153 0.17 36.17 -8.22
CA ARG A 153 -0.84 37.23 -8.16
C ARG A 153 -1.68 37.16 -9.44
N ARG A 154 -2.99 37.31 -9.28
CA ARG A 154 -3.99 37.41 -10.35
C ARG A 154 -3.88 38.75 -11.08
N SER A 155 -3.58 38.71 -12.37
CA SER A 155 -4.05 39.55 -13.51
C SER A 155 -3.12 39.17 -14.68
N GLU A 156 -3.49 39.00 -15.93
CA GLU A 156 -4.66 39.32 -16.74
C GLU A 156 -4.81 38.23 -17.82
N ARG A 157 -6.01 38.24 -18.39
CA ARG A 157 -6.39 37.69 -19.69
C ARG A 157 -5.23 37.51 -20.66
N ASP A 158 -5.06 36.28 -21.16
CA ASP A 158 -4.93 36.08 -22.59
C ASP A 158 -5.52 34.73 -23.03
N SER A 159 -6.39 34.89 -24.01
CA SER A 159 -7.25 33.90 -24.65
C SER A 159 -6.41 33.07 -25.62
N CYS A 160 -6.08 31.83 -25.28
CA CYS A 160 -5.80 30.75 -26.24
C CYS A 160 -5.57 29.42 -25.52
N TYR A 161 -6.64 28.76 -25.05
CA TYR A 161 -6.64 27.30 -24.95
C TYR A 161 -8.09 26.80 -24.81
N ARG A 162 -8.77 26.64 -25.96
CA ARG A 162 -9.91 25.72 -26.05
C ARG A 162 -9.35 24.31 -26.25
N ASP A 163 -9.93 23.38 -25.49
CA ASP A 163 -9.93 21.93 -25.66
C ASP A 163 -8.56 21.24 -25.48
N SER A 164 -8.33 20.32 -24.54
CA SER A 164 -9.20 19.23 -24.09
C SER A 164 -8.96 18.94 -22.61
N VAL A 165 -9.98 19.11 -21.77
CA VAL A 165 -9.96 18.68 -20.37
C VAL A 165 -10.52 17.26 -20.31
N LEU A 166 -9.65 16.25 -20.16
CA LEU A 166 -10.07 14.99 -19.57
C LEU A 166 -10.21 15.23 -18.06
N ARG A 167 -11.44 15.52 -17.64
CA ARG A 167 -11.82 15.48 -16.23
C ARG A 167 -11.84 14.01 -15.82
N VAL A 168 -11.08 13.67 -14.79
CA VAL A 168 -11.32 12.50 -13.92
C VAL A 168 -11.86 13.03 -12.60
#